data_AF-A0A8J6ILA4-F1
#
_entry.id   AF-A0A8J6ILA4-F1
#
_cell.length_a   1.000
_cell.length_b   1.000
_cell.length_c   1.000
_cell.angle_alpha   90.00
_cell.angle_beta   90.00
_cell.angle_gamma   90.00
#
_symmetry.space_group_name_H-M   'P 1'
#
loop_
_entity.id
_entity.type
_entity.pdbx_description
1 polymer ?
#
loop_
_entity_poly.entity_id
_entity_poly.type
_entity_poly.pdbx_seq_one_letter_code
_entity_poly.pdbx_strand_id
1 'polypeptide(L)'
;MQIEATRETARSAEAPEVLALAPDAILEDIASEIAGVERIDIHFPSFKDGRGFSLAARLRERGFEGELRAVGDLIPDQARLLKRAGFDRVAPDRSGQAERWNAALTAFSGDYQPAEDKTEPAFARRARKTRAALADALNADHADRPAREVLAAALDRFKGRIAVLSSFGAESAAGLAMIAEIAPDTPVFFLDTERHFAQTLDYRDALVKRLGLTNVKILRADRDEAAAEDADGQLWRRDSDACCALRKVRPLARALAGYDALITGRKRYHGGVRETLEPFEFDGVRIKVNPLAGWSREDVQAVFEKLDLPAHPMVEQGYVSIGCWPCTAPASPANVRDGRWRGQDKTECGIHQPLAAGGQGGPLL
;
A
#
# COMPACT_ATOMS: atom_id res chain seq x y z
N MET A 1 -20.22 -16.72 -6.09
CA MET A 1 -21.47 -17.26 -5.53
C MET A 1 -21.99 -18.35 -6.44
N GLN A 2 -22.12 -19.59 -5.95
CA GLN A 2 -22.65 -20.73 -6.72
C GLN A 2 -24.17 -20.88 -6.49
N ILE A 3 -24.90 -21.39 -7.49
CA ILE A 3 -26.36 -21.57 -7.44
C ILE A 3 -26.65 -23.08 -7.53
N GLU A 4 -27.32 -23.64 -6.53
CA GLU A 4 -27.75 -25.04 -6.55
C GLU A 4 -29.20 -25.18 -7.02
N ALA A 5 -29.46 -26.18 -7.87
CA ALA A 5 -30.81 -26.62 -8.18
C ALA A 5 -31.28 -27.58 -7.07
N THR A 6 -32.44 -27.33 -6.49
CA THR A 6 -33.04 -28.21 -5.48
C THR A 6 -33.40 -29.57 -6.09
N ARG A 7 -32.64 -30.63 -5.76
CA ARG A 7 -33.16 -32.01 -5.73
C ARG A 7 -32.37 -32.98 -4.84
N GLU A 8 -33.13 -33.57 -3.93
CA GLU A 8 -33.06 -34.90 -3.30
C GLU A 8 -31.74 -35.47 -2.75
N THR A 9 -31.74 -35.60 -1.43
CA THR A 9 -31.10 -36.65 -0.59
C THR A 9 -30.26 -37.69 -1.33
N ALA A 10 -28.94 -37.53 -1.26
CA ALA A 10 -28.00 -38.64 -1.35
C ALA A 10 -27.04 -38.56 -0.15
N ARG A 11 -27.20 -39.50 0.79
CA ARG A 11 -26.22 -39.77 1.85
C ARG A 11 -25.03 -40.51 1.24
N SER A 12 -23.83 -39.93 1.30
CA SER A 12 -22.69 -40.45 2.08
C SER A 12 -21.34 -39.89 1.60
N ALA A 13 -20.71 -39.11 2.45
CA ALA A 13 -19.28 -38.95 2.71
C ALA A 13 -19.25 -38.15 4.03
N GLU A 14 -18.31 -38.39 4.95
CA GLU A 14 -18.25 -37.75 6.28
C GLU A 14 -18.78 -36.31 6.23
N ALA A 15 -19.94 -36.10 6.84
CA ALA A 15 -20.70 -34.88 6.57
C ALA A 15 -19.87 -33.70 7.11
N PRO A 16 -19.60 -32.66 6.30
CA PRO A 16 -19.06 -31.43 6.86
C PRO A 16 -19.97 -31.00 8.00
N GLU A 17 -19.40 -30.52 9.11
CA GLU A 17 -20.20 -30.05 10.24
C GLU A 17 -20.98 -28.84 9.74
N VAL A 18 -22.29 -29.04 9.51
CA VAL A 18 -23.18 -28.06 8.89
C VAL A 18 -24.11 -27.55 9.96
N LEU A 19 -24.03 -26.25 10.24
CA LEU A 19 -24.89 -25.59 11.21
C LEU A 19 -26.02 -24.86 10.48
N ALA A 20 -27.26 -25.19 10.81
CA ALA A 20 -28.43 -24.49 10.28
C ALA A 20 -28.86 -23.40 11.27
N LEU A 21 -28.93 -22.15 10.81
CA LEU A 21 -29.31 -20.99 11.62
C LEU A 21 -30.62 -20.36 11.15
N ALA A 22 -31.45 -20.03 12.13
CA ALA A 22 -32.58 -19.12 11.93
C ALA A 22 -32.06 -17.69 11.65
N PRO A 23 -32.79 -16.87 10.88
CA PRO A 23 -32.32 -15.54 10.49
C PRO A 23 -32.19 -14.56 11.67
N ASP A 24 -32.82 -14.88 12.82
CA ASP A 24 -32.74 -14.15 14.09
C ASP A 24 -31.87 -14.83 15.15
N ALA A 25 -31.03 -15.80 14.76
CA ALA A 25 -30.05 -16.39 15.65
C ALA A 25 -29.15 -15.31 16.29
N ILE A 26 -28.98 -15.42 17.60
CA ILE A 26 -28.13 -14.53 18.40
C ILE A 26 -26.74 -15.16 18.45
N LEU A 27 -25.76 -14.53 17.80
CA LEU A 27 -24.42 -15.08 17.63
C LEU A 27 -23.68 -15.31 18.96
N GLU A 28 -23.99 -14.54 20.00
CA GLU A 28 -23.43 -14.71 21.34
C GLU A 28 -23.80 -16.07 21.95
N ASP A 29 -25.02 -16.53 21.68
CA ASP A 29 -25.56 -17.76 22.27
C ASP A 29 -24.99 -19.01 21.59
N ILE A 30 -24.53 -18.89 20.34
CA ILE A 30 -24.06 -19.99 19.49
C ILE A 30 -22.56 -19.92 19.16
N ALA A 31 -21.82 -19.02 19.81
CA ALA A 31 -20.40 -18.79 19.51
C ALA A 31 -19.55 -20.06 19.66
N SER A 32 -19.85 -20.91 20.66
CA SER A 32 -19.17 -22.19 20.87
C SER A 32 -19.51 -23.25 19.82
N GLU A 33 -20.68 -23.14 19.18
CA GLU A 33 -21.16 -24.08 18.16
C GLU A 33 -20.62 -23.76 16.77
N ILE A 34 -20.15 -22.52 16.54
CA ILE A 34 -19.58 -22.09 15.26
C ILE A 34 -18.11 -22.55 15.10
N ALA A 35 -17.43 -22.84 16.21
CA ALA A 35 -16.02 -23.25 16.20
C ALA A 35 -15.84 -24.64 15.55
N GLY A 36 -15.25 -24.68 14.35
CA GLY A 36 -15.03 -25.92 13.61
C GLY A 36 -16.05 -26.22 12.52
N VAL A 37 -17.10 -25.41 12.41
CA VAL A 37 -18.14 -25.54 11.37
C VAL A 37 -17.58 -25.15 10.00
N GLU A 38 -17.68 -26.06 9.04
CA GLU A 38 -17.24 -25.82 7.67
C GLU A 38 -18.27 -25.06 6.83
N ARG A 39 -19.56 -25.21 7.16
CA ARG A 39 -20.65 -24.53 6.46
C ARG A 39 -21.78 -24.13 7.39
N ILE A 40 -22.26 -22.89 7.24
CA ILE A 40 -23.48 -22.41 7.90
C ILE A 40 -24.56 -22.16 6.86
N ASP A 41 -25.71 -22.81 7.05
CA ASP A 41 -26.92 -22.58 6.28
C ASP A 41 -27.80 -21.56 7.02
N ILE A 42 -27.97 -20.36 6.46
CA ILE A 42 -28.89 -19.35 7.01
C ILE A 42 -30.22 -19.46 6.27
N HIS A 43 -31.28 -19.78 7.02
CA HIS A 43 -32.61 -19.94 6.48
C HIS A 43 -33.35 -18.61 6.33
N PHE A 44 -33.97 -18.41 5.15
CA PHE A 44 -34.82 -17.29 4.81
C PHE A 44 -36.28 -17.76 4.70
N PRO A 45 -37.12 -17.52 5.73
CA PRO A 45 -38.53 -17.94 5.72
C PRO A 45 -39.37 -17.22 4.66
N SER A 46 -38.95 -16.00 4.30
CA SER A 46 -39.60 -15.19 3.27
C SER A 46 -38.55 -14.30 2.60
N PHE A 47 -38.72 -14.03 1.31
CA PHE A 47 -37.85 -13.09 0.58
C PHE A 47 -37.89 -11.66 1.15
N LYS A 48 -38.88 -11.35 2.00
CA LYS A 48 -39.01 -10.06 2.69
C LYS A 48 -38.19 -9.97 3.98
N ASP A 49 -37.62 -11.08 4.47
CA ASP A 49 -36.84 -11.10 5.69
C ASP A 49 -35.39 -10.69 5.43
N GLY A 50 -34.99 -9.54 6.00
CA GLY A 50 -33.65 -8.99 5.86
C GLY A 50 -32.64 -9.48 6.92
N ARG A 51 -33.08 -10.18 7.97
CA ARG A 51 -32.23 -10.47 9.14
C ARG A 51 -31.07 -11.41 8.81
N GLY A 52 -31.29 -12.39 7.93
CA GLY A 52 -30.26 -13.32 7.47
C GLY A 52 -29.06 -12.63 6.78
N PHE A 53 -29.27 -11.50 6.10
CA PHE A 53 -28.17 -10.71 5.53
C PHE A 53 -27.30 -10.08 6.62
N SER A 54 -27.93 -9.56 7.69
CA SER A 54 -27.22 -8.97 8.82
C SER A 54 -26.44 -10.03 9.61
N LEU A 55 -27.03 -11.23 9.75
CA LEU A 55 -26.38 -12.37 10.39
C LEU A 55 -25.12 -12.80 9.63
N ALA A 56 -25.20 -12.93 8.30
CA ALA A 56 -24.05 -13.27 7.46
C ALA A 56 -22.92 -12.25 7.56
N ALA A 57 -23.24 -10.95 7.50
CA ALA A 57 -22.25 -9.89 7.63
C ALA A 57 -21.53 -9.97 8.99
N ARG A 58 -22.28 -10.13 10.09
CA ARG A 58 -21.70 -10.28 11.44
C ARG A 58 -20.85 -11.53 11.60
N LEU A 59 -21.20 -12.64 10.94
CA LEU A 59 -20.37 -13.85 10.93
C LEU A 59 -19.01 -13.57 10.26
N ARG A 60 -18.99 -12.88 9.12
CA ARG A 60 -17.75 -12.47 8.45
C ARG A 60 -16.94 -11.46 9.27
N GLU A 61 -17.60 -10.46 9.87
CA GLU A 61 -16.96 -9.49 10.76
C GLU A 61 -16.29 -10.16 11.98
N ARG A 62 -16.82 -11.30 12.44
CA ARG A 62 -16.25 -12.12 13.51
C ARG A 62 -15.22 -13.14 13.04
N GLY A 63 -14.86 -13.12 11.76
CA GLY A 63 -13.80 -13.96 11.20
C GLY A 63 -14.24 -15.37 10.81
N PHE A 64 -15.53 -15.62 10.59
CA PHE A 64 -15.96 -16.91 10.02
C PHE A 64 -15.49 -17.02 8.56
N GLU A 65 -14.60 -17.96 8.28
CA GLU A 65 -14.04 -18.19 6.94
C GLU A 65 -14.71 -19.35 6.19
N GLY A 66 -15.55 -20.15 6.87
CA GLY A 66 -16.28 -21.27 6.26
C GLY A 66 -17.34 -20.82 5.23
N GLU A 67 -18.02 -21.80 4.63
CA GLU A 67 -19.04 -21.54 3.60
C GLU A 67 -20.31 -20.97 4.24
N LEU A 68 -20.78 -19.82 3.76
CA LEU A 68 -22.11 -19.29 4.08
C LEU A 68 -23.08 -19.58 2.93
N ARG A 69 -24.15 -20.32 3.22
CA ARG A 69 -25.19 -20.65 2.25
C ARG A 69 -26.54 -20.07 2.64
N ALA A 70 -27.15 -19.33 1.73
CA ALA A 70 -28.50 -18.80 1.89
C ALA A 70 -29.53 -19.83 1.40
N VAL A 71 -30.45 -20.26 2.25
CA VAL A 71 -31.43 -21.31 1.95
C VAL A 71 -32.86 -20.78 2.16
N GLY A 72 -33.80 -21.09 1.27
CA GLY A 72 -35.23 -20.81 1.48
C GLY A 72 -35.88 -19.91 0.41
N ASP A 73 -36.88 -19.11 0.80
CA ASP A 73 -37.65 -18.25 -0.11
C ASP A 73 -36.81 -17.02 -0.51
N LEU A 74 -35.96 -17.21 -1.50
CA LEU A 74 -35.05 -16.21 -2.04
C LEU A 74 -35.35 -15.95 -3.52
N ILE A 75 -35.13 -14.71 -3.96
CA ILE A 75 -35.35 -14.29 -5.35
C ILE A 75 -34.06 -13.79 -6.01
N PRO A 76 -33.92 -13.91 -7.36
CA PRO A 76 -32.73 -13.46 -8.08
C PRO A 76 -32.33 -12.00 -7.78
N ASP A 77 -33.28 -11.09 -7.55
CA ASP A 77 -33.02 -9.68 -7.21
C ASP A 77 -32.14 -9.51 -5.95
N GLN A 78 -32.11 -10.51 -5.06
CA GLN A 78 -31.30 -10.51 -3.84
C GLN A 78 -29.88 -11.02 -4.06
N ALA A 79 -29.56 -11.58 -5.23
CA ALA A 79 -28.29 -12.25 -5.49
C ALA A 79 -27.06 -11.40 -5.16
N ARG A 80 -27.09 -10.13 -5.57
CA ARG A 80 -25.99 -9.20 -5.31
C ARG A 80 -25.89 -8.85 -3.83
N LEU A 81 -27.02 -8.67 -3.15
CA LEU A 81 -27.02 -8.38 -1.71
C LEU A 81 -26.50 -9.58 -0.90
N LEU A 82 -26.87 -10.80 -1.29
CA LEU A 82 -26.35 -12.03 -0.67
C LEU A 82 -24.83 -12.09 -0.81
N LYS A 83 -24.30 -11.93 -2.02
CA LYS A 83 -22.85 -11.89 -2.27
C LYS A 83 -22.17 -10.81 -1.41
N ARG A 84 -22.73 -9.61 -1.35
CA ARG A 84 -22.18 -8.48 -0.59
C ARG A 84 -22.26 -8.66 0.93
N ALA A 85 -23.22 -9.43 1.42
CA ALA A 85 -23.33 -9.80 2.84
C ALA A 85 -22.37 -10.94 3.24
N GLY A 86 -21.67 -11.55 2.27
CA GLY A 86 -20.66 -12.59 2.52
C GLY A 86 -21.12 -14.02 2.24
N PHE A 87 -22.27 -14.22 1.58
CA PHE A 87 -22.72 -15.56 1.16
C PHE A 87 -21.92 -16.09 -0.03
N ASP A 88 -21.53 -17.36 0.06
CA ASP A 88 -20.80 -18.10 -0.97
C ASP A 88 -21.74 -18.88 -1.90
N ARG A 89 -22.87 -19.34 -1.37
CA ARG A 89 -23.82 -20.19 -2.10
C ARG A 89 -25.27 -19.77 -1.82
N VAL A 90 -26.14 -20.04 -2.78
CA VAL A 90 -27.59 -19.89 -2.62
C VAL A 90 -28.32 -21.16 -3.05
N ALA A 91 -29.25 -21.60 -2.21
CA ALA A 91 -30.15 -22.73 -2.43
C ALA A 91 -31.61 -22.25 -2.28
N PRO A 92 -32.16 -21.58 -3.31
CA PRO A 92 -33.51 -21.04 -3.25
C PRO A 92 -34.56 -22.14 -3.42
N ASP A 93 -35.72 -21.99 -2.77
CA ASP A 93 -36.85 -22.95 -2.89
C ASP A 93 -37.35 -23.06 -4.35
N ARG A 94 -37.23 -21.97 -5.11
CA ARG A 94 -37.69 -21.87 -6.49
C ARG A 94 -36.59 -22.33 -7.46
N SER A 95 -36.72 -23.55 -7.96
CA SER A 95 -35.82 -24.13 -8.98
C SER A 95 -35.98 -23.50 -10.37
N GLY A 96 -35.03 -23.75 -11.28
CA GLY A 96 -35.15 -23.41 -12.72
C GLY A 96 -34.87 -21.94 -13.08
N GLN A 97 -34.27 -21.17 -12.17
CA GLN A 97 -33.98 -19.73 -12.39
C GLN A 97 -32.48 -19.42 -12.50
N ALA A 98 -31.62 -20.41 -12.75
CA ALA A 98 -30.16 -20.25 -12.73
C ALA A 98 -29.67 -19.09 -13.62
N GLU A 99 -30.23 -18.95 -14.82
CA GLU A 99 -29.90 -17.83 -15.73
C GLU A 99 -30.27 -16.47 -15.13
N ARG A 100 -31.44 -16.35 -14.49
CA ARG A 100 -31.87 -15.09 -13.85
C ARG A 100 -30.98 -14.74 -12.66
N TRP A 101 -30.56 -15.72 -11.87
CA TRP A 101 -29.60 -15.55 -10.78
C TRP A 101 -28.24 -15.09 -11.29
N ASN A 102 -27.72 -15.70 -12.36
CA ASN A 102 -26.46 -15.28 -12.99
C ASN A 102 -26.55 -13.87 -13.59
N ALA A 103 -27.65 -13.54 -14.25
CA ALA A 103 -27.90 -12.20 -14.76
C ALA A 103 -27.96 -11.16 -13.62
N ALA A 104 -28.65 -11.46 -12.51
CA ALA A 104 -28.74 -10.57 -11.36
C ALA A 104 -27.39 -10.33 -10.67
N LEU A 105 -26.52 -11.35 -10.61
CA LEU A 105 -25.14 -11.22 -10.10
C LEU A 105 -24.26 -10.28 -10.94
N THR A 106 -24.57 -10.15 -12.22
CA THR A 106 -23.76 -9.40 -13.21
C THR A 106 -24.44 -8.14 -13.73
N ALA A 107 -25.63 -7.80 -13.20
CA ALA A 107 -26.46 -6.70 -13.69
C ALA A 107 -25.80 -5.31 -13.57
N PHE A 108 -24.76 -5.18 -12.75
CA PHE A 108 -24.07 -3.91 -12.52
C PHE A 108 -22.55 -4.09 -12.63
N SER A 109 -21.88 -3.07 -13.18
CA SER A 109 -20.43 -3.05 -13.44
C SER A 109 -19.58 -2.55 -12.27
N GLY A 110 -20.16 -2.34 -11.09
CA GLY A 110 -19.43 -1.92 -9.90
C GLY A 110 -20.32 -1.54 -8.73
N ASP A 111 -19.77 -1.59 -7.53
CA ASP A 111 -20.45 -1.37 -6.25
C ASP A 111 -20.24 0.05 -5.76
N TYR A 112 -21.27 0.70 -5.22
CA TYR A 112 -21.13 2.07 -4.72
C TYR A 112 -20.47 2.13 -3.34
N GLN A 113 -20.75 1.14 -2.48
CA GLN A 113 -20.27 1.06 -1.10
C GLN A 113 -19.35 -0.14 -0.92
N PRO A 114 -18.40 -0.08 0.03
CA PRO A 114 -17.68 -1.26 0.51
C PRO A 114 -18.65 -2.34 1.03
N ALA A 115 -18.20 -3.58 1.03
CA ALA A 115 -18.91 -4.75 1.54
C ALA A 115 -17.91 -5.91 1.78
N GLU A 116 -18.40 -7.04 2.29
CA GLU A 116 -17.57 -8.23 2.60
C GLU A 116 -16.93 -8.87 1.36
N ASP A 117 -17.47 -8.61 0.17
CA ASP A 117 -16.92 -9.12 -1.07
C ASP A 117 -15.60 -8.43 -1.49
N LYS A 118 -15.14 -7.44 -0.70
CA LYS A 118 -13.89 -6.67 -0.88
C LYS A 118 -13.75 -6.05 -2.28
N THR A 119 -14.87 -5.85 -2.98
CA THR A 119 -14.88 -5.19 -4.28
C THR A 119 -14.54 -3.71 -4.11
N GLU A 120 -13.64 -3.19 -4.95
CA GLU A 120 -13.31 -1.76 -4.93
C GLU A 120 -14.55 -0.90 -5.23
N PRO A 121 -14.94 0.02 -4.33
CA PRO A 121 -16.09 0.88 -4.56
C PRO A 121 -15.91 1.81 -5.77
N ALA A 122 -17.02 2.17 -6.41
CA ALA A 122 -17.06 2.99 -7.61
C ALA A 122 -16.42 4.37 -7.40
N PHE A 123 -16.58 4.98 -6.22
CA PHE A 123 -15.94 6.25 -5.89
C PHE A 123 -14.41 6.11 -5.81
N ALA A 124 -13.90 5.02 -5.22
CA ALA A 124 -12.47 4.74 -5.10
C ALA A 124 -11.86 4.49 -6.49
N ARG A 125 -12.52 3.65 -7.31
CA ARG A 125 -12.14 3.38 -8.69
C ARG A 125 -12.10 4.65 -9.54
N ARG A 126 -13.11 5.53 -9.41
CA ARG A 126 -13.14 6.83 -10.10
C ARG A 126 -11.99 7.73 -9.65
N ALA A 127 -11.78 7.87 -8.34
CA ALA A 127 -10.67 8.65 -7.80
C ALA A 127 -9.31 8.14 -8.28
N ARG A 128 -9.12 6.81 -8.34
CA ARG A 128 -7.92 6.18 -8.89
C ARG A 128 -7.70 6.55 -10.35
N LYS A 129 -8.73 6.41 -11.19
CA LYS A 129 -8.68 6.80 -12.61
C LYS A 129 -8.37 8.28 -12.79
N THR A 130 -8.98 9.16 -11.99
CA THR A 130 -8.73 10.60 -12.02
C THR A 130 -7.29 10.93 -11.63
N ARG A 131 -6.72 10.27 -10.62
CA ARG A 131 -5.32 10.48 -10.22
C ARG A 131 -4.34 9.95 -11.27
N ALA A 132 -4.61 8.81 -11.88
CA ALA A 132 -3.80 8.31 -13.00
C ALA A 132 -3.78 9.32 -14.16
N ALA A 133 -4.95 9.78 -14.60
CA ALA A 133 -5.05 10.81 -15.65
C ALA A 133 -4.39 12.14 -15.26
N LEU A 134 -4.36 12.48 -13.97
CA LEU A 134 -3.64 13.66 -13.48
C LEU A 134 -2.12 13.50 -13.61
N ALA A 135 -1.57 12.31 -13.36
CA ALA A 135 -0.14 12.07 -13.59
C ALA A 135 0.22 12.26 -15.07
N ASP A 136 -0.59 11.68 -15.97
CA ASP A 136 -0.42 11.83 -17.42
C ASP A 136 -0.46 13.30 -17.87
N ALA A 137 -1.44 14.07 -17.36
CA ALA A 137 -1.57 15.49 -17.66
C ALA A 137 -0.36 16.30 -17.14
N LEU A 138 0.10 16.02 -15.92
CA LEU A 138 1.29 16.68 -15.37
C LEU A 138 2.56 16.34 -16.18
N ASN A 139 2.71 15.09 -16.63
CA ASN A 139 3.82 14.73 -17.51
C ASN A 139 3.71 15.44 -18.88
N ALA A 140 2.52 15.57 -19.46
CA ALA A 140 2.34 16.30 -20.72
C ALA A 140 2.81 17.76 -20.64
N ASP A 141 2.61 18.42 -19.49
CA ASP A 141 3.01 19.80 -19.27
C ASP A 141 4.48 19.96 -18.81
N HIS A 142 5.03 18.94 -18.14
CA HIS A 142 6.26 19.06 -17.36
C HIS A 142 7.37 18.04 -17.65
N ALA A 143 7.17 17.05 -18.53
CA ALA A 143 8.13 15.94 -18.73
C ALA A 143 9.56 16.40 -19.03
N ASP A 144 9.69 17.44 -19.87
CA ASP A 144 10.97 17.99 -20.33
C ASP A 144 11.35 19.30 -19.63
N ARG A 145 10.62 19.67 -18.56
CA ARG A 145 10.89 20.89 -17.81
C ARG A 145 12.07 20.70 -16.84
N PRO A 146 12.82 21.77 -16.53
CA PRO A 146 13.84 21.73 -15.48
C PRO A 146 13.27 21.25 -14.14
N ALA A 147 14.08 20.53 -13.35
CA ALA A 147 13.66 19.98 -12.06
C ALA A 147 13.04 21.02 -11.10
N ARG A 148 13.52 22.26 -11.14
CA ARG A 148 12.99 23.37 -10.33
C ARG A 148 11.54 23.71 -10.74
N GLU A 149 11.22 23.69 -12.02
CA GLU A 149 9.86 23.93 -12.52
C GLU A 149 8.93 22.77 -12.16
N VAL A 150 9.40 21.52 -12.30
CA VAL A 150 8.65 20.33 -11.86
C VAL A 150 8.34 20.40 -10.35
N LEU A 151 9.34 20.76 -9.54
CA LEU A 151 9.16 20.95 -8.09
C LEU A 151 8.16 22.06 -7.78
N ALA A 152 8.29 23.23 -8.40
CA ALA A 152 7.40 24.36 -8.17
C ALA A 152 5.95 24.02 -8.53
N ALA A 153 5.73 23.38 -9.68
CA ALA A 153 4.40 22.94 -10.12
C ALA A 153 3.79 21.93 -9.14
N ALA A 154 4.57 20.95 -8.69
CA ALA A 154 4.10 19.96 -7.71
C ALA A 154 3.77 20.59 -6.36
N LEU A 155 4.64 21.45 -5.85
CA LEU A 155 4.47 22.11 -4.55
C LEU A 155 3.26 23.04 -4.53
N ASP A 156 2.98 23.75 -5.63
CA ASP A 156 1.79 24.58 -5.77
C ASP A 156 0.53 23.71 -5.89
N ARG A 157 0.52 22.74 -6.81
CA ARG A 157 -0.63 21.90 -7.12
C ARG A 157 -1.12 21.08 -5.93
N PHE A 158 -0.19 20.65 -5.07
CA PHE A 158 -0.45 19.81 -3.90
C PHE A 158 -0.15 20.53 -2.58
N LYS A 159 -0.20 21.87 -2.57
CA LYS A 159 0.08 22.68 -1.38
C LYS A 159 -0.65 22.15 -0.14
N GLY A 160 0.11 21.92 0.93
CA GLY A 160 -0.38 21.35 2.20
C GLY A 160 -0.69 19.84 2.19
N ARG A 161 -0.65 19.18 1.03
CA ARG A 161 -0.91 17.73 0.84
C ARG A 161 0.24 17.00 0.13
N ILE A 162 1.43 17.60 0.11
CA ILE A 162 2.67 17.04 -0.44
C ILE A 162 3.74 16.93 0.64
N ALA A 163 4.52 15.85 0.59
CA ALA A 163 5.68 15.63 1.43
C ALA A 163 6.88 15.20 0.59
N VAL A 164 8.07 15.32 1.15
CA VAL A 164 9.33 14.87 0.56
C VAL A 164 9.81 13.66 1.32
N LEU A 165 10.14 12.58 0.63
CA LEU A 165 10.86 11.45 1.23
C LEU A 165 12.35 11.62 0.96
N SER A 166 13.14 11.74 2.02
CA SER A 166 14.60 11.83 1.92
C SER A 166 15.26 10.83 2.85
N SER A 167 16.23 10.08 2.32
CA SER A 167 17.16 9.28 3.13
C SER A 167 18.37 10.08 3.59
N PHE A 168 18.49 11.35 3.18
CA PHE A 168 19.71 12.15 3.35
C PHE A 168 20.96 11.42 2.84
N GLY A 169 20.81 10.71 1.72
CA GLY A 169 21.90 9.97 1.08
C GLY A 169 22.83 10.89 0.30
N ALA A 170 23.82 10.29 -0.38
CA ALA A 170 24.91 10.97 -1.07
C ALA A 170 24.49 12.18 -1.92
N GLU A 171 23.36 12.07 -2.61
CA GLU A 171 22.90 13.08 -3.58
C GLU A 171 21.63 13.81 -3.12
N SER A 172 21.11 13.50 -1.92
CA SER A 172 19.83 14.04 -1.45
C SER A 172 19.86 15.55 -1.24
N ALA A 173 21.05 16.12 -0.99
CA ALA A 173 21.20 17.55 -0.76
C ALA A 173 20.79 18.41 -1.95
N ALA A 174 21.01 17.97 -3.19
CA ALA A 174 20.63 18.74 -4.38
C ALA A 174 19.12 18.98 -4.44
N GLY A 175 18.31 17.93 -4.25
CA GLY A 175 16.84 18.04 -4.22
C GLY A 175 16.35 18.85 -3.02
N LEU A 176 16.91 18.59 -1.83
CA LEU A 176 16.53 19.28 -0.60
C LEU A 176 16.85 20.78 -0.66
N ALA A 177 17.96 21.19 -1.28
CA ALA A 177 18.31 22.60 -1.43
C ALA A 177 17.28 23.34 -2.29
N MET A 178 16.87 22.74 -3.42
CA MET A 178 15.81 23.32 -4.26
C MET A 178 14.47 23.41 -3.52
N ILE A 179 14.11 22.40 -2.72
CA ILE A 179 12.89 22.45 -1.90
C ILE A 179 12.98 23.55 -0.84
N ALA A 180 14.14 23.69 -0.17
CA ALA A 180 14.35 24.72 0.84
C ALA A 180 14.24 26.14 0.28
N GLU A 181 14.68 26.36 -0.96
CA GLU A 181 14.52 27.65 -1.64
C GLU A 181 13.06 27.94 -2.04
N ILE A 182 12.28 26.93 -2.40
CA ILE A 182 10.92 27.11 -2.92
C ILE A 182 9.88 27.14 -1.78
N ALA A 183 9.94 26.16 -0.87
CA ALA A 183 8.96 25.92 0.18
C ALA A 183 9.62 25.22 1.40
N PRO A 184 10.37 25.96 2.24
CA PRO A 184 11.16 25.40 3.35
C PRO A 184 10.33 24.78 4.49
N ASP A 185 9.02 25.02 4.51
CA ASP A 185 8.04 24.44 5.43
C ASP A 185 7.44 23.12 4.93
N THR A 186 7.78 22.69 3.70
CA THR A 186 7.35 21.39 3.16
C THR A 186 7.81 20.25 4.07
N PRO A 187 6.90 19.35 4.49
CA PRO A 187 7.29 18.20 5.32
C PRO A 187 8.35 17.32 4.65
N VAL A 188 9.51 17.17 5.30
CA VAL A 188 10.57 16.25 4.87
C VAL A 188 10.57 15.03 5.78
N PHE A 189 10.19 13.89 5.26
CA PHE A 189 10.14 12.63 5.98
C PHE A 189 11.49 11.92 5.91
N PHE A 190 12.03 11.63 7.09
CA PHE A 190 13.19 10.78 7.27
C PHE A 190 12.77 9.51 8.01
N LEU A 191 12.97 8.35 7.38
CA LEU A 191 12.73 7.05 8.01
C LEU A 191 13.95 6.68 8.85
N ASP A 192 13.88 6.91 10.15
CA ASP A 192 14.89 6.45 11.10
C ASP A 192 14.67 4.97 11.39
N THR A 193 15.44 4.15 10.69
CA THR A 193 15.40 2.69 10.82
C THR A 193 16.12 2.17 12.05
N GLU A 194 16.81 3.05 12.80
CA GLU A 194 17.74 2.67 13.88
C GLU A 194 18.89 1.75 13.41
N ARG A 195 19.11 1.69 12.10
CA ARG A 195 20.17 0.91 11.43
C ARG A 195 20.94 1.77 10.44
N HIS A 196 20.93 3.09 10.61
CA HIS A 196 21.71 4.02 9.79
C HIS A 196 23.18 4.03 10.20
N PHE A 197 24.05 4.49 9.30
CA PHE A 197 25.39 4.93 9.70
C PHE A 197 25.25 6.16 10.60
N ALA A 198 26.08 6.26 11.64
CA ALA A 198 26.11 7.44 12.51
C ALA A 198 26.37 8.72 11.69
N GLN A 199 27.27 8.64 10.72
CA GLN A 199 27.61 9.71 9.79
C GLN A 199 26.39 10.20 8.98
N THR A 200 25.41 9.33 8.67
CA THR A 200 24.19 9.74 7.97
C THR A 200 23.27 10.56 8.89
N LEU A 201 23.23 10.25 10.18
CA LEU A 201 22.47 11.03 11.16
C LEU A 201 23.11 12.40 11.39
N ASP A 202 24.43 12.45 11.55
CA ASP A 202 25.17 13.71 11.68
C ASP A 202 25.04 14.57 10.42
N TYR A 203 25.19 13.95 9.24
CA TYR A 203 25.03 14.63 7.96
C TYR A 203 23.62 15.19 7.77
N ARG A 204 22.58 14.42 8.15
CA ARG A 204 21.20 14.89 8.15
C ARG A 204 21.08 16.16 8.99
N ASP A 205 21.51 16.13 10.24
CA ASP A 205 21.33 17.26 11.16
C ASP A 205 22.09 18.51 10.70
N ALA A 206 23.32 18.31 10.19
CA ALA A 206 24.10 19.38 9.58
C ALA A 206 23.40 19.98 8.35
N LEU A 207 22.86 19.13 7.47
CA LEU A 207 22.20 19.56 6.24
C LEU A 207 20.85 20.25 6.53
N VAL A 208 20.07 19.75 7.49
CA VAL A 208 18.83 20.38 7.94
C VAL A 208 19.10 21.80 8.44
N LYS A 209 20.13 21.97 9.27
CA LYS A 209 20.55 23.30 9.76
C LYS A 209 21.04 24.19 8.62
N ARG A 210 21.89 23.65 7.73
CA ARG A 210 22.49 24.41 6.62
C ARG A 210 21.45 24.92 5.62
N LEU A 211 20.47 24.07 5.29
CA LEU A 211 19.42 24.41 4.31
C LEU A 211 18.23 25.14 4.94
N GLY A 212 18.15 25.25 6.27
CA GLY A 212 17.01 25.89 6.94
C GLY A 212 15.70 25.11 6.79
N LEU A 213 15.76 23.78 6.72
CA LEU A 213 14.56 22.94 6.62
C LEU A 213 13.79 22.99 7.95
N THR A 214 12.56 23.51 7.92
CA THR A 214 11.81 23.80 9.16
C THR A 214 10.86 22.68 9.59
N ASN A 215 10.59 21.70 8.72
CA ASN A 215 9.56 20.68 8.93
C ASN A 215 10.07 19.26 8.65
N VAL A 216 11.19 18.89 9.27
CA VAL A 216 11.73 17.52 9.16
C VAL A 216 11.04 16.61 10.17
N LYS A 217 10.39 15.56 9.68
CA LYS A 217 9.69 14.57 10.52
C LYS A 217 10.46 13.26 10.53
N ILE A 218 10.85 12.85 11.74
CA ILE A 218 11.54 11.58 11.98
C ILE A 218 10.49 10.49 12.20
N LEU A 219 10.45 9.53 11.28
CA LEU A 219 9.51 8.41 11.29
C LEU A 219 10.24 7.16 11.76
N ARG A 220 9.67 6.44 12.74
CA ARG A 220 10.22 5.20 13.30
C ARG A 220 9.19 4.09 13.25
N ALA A 221 9.67 2.84 13.31
CA ALA A 221 8.81 1.69 13.57
C ALA A 221 7.99 1.93 14.85
N ASP A 222 6.79 1.36 14.88
CA ASP A 222 6.01 1.36 16.12
C ASP A 222 6.77 0.55 17.19
N ARG A 223 6.72 1.00 18.44
CA ARG A 223 7.53 0.39 19.51
C ARG A 223 7.06 -1.01 19.85
N ASP A 224 5.75 -1.24 19.85
CA ASP A 224 5.18 -2.53 20.21
C ASP A 224 5.37 -3.51 19.05
N GLU A 225 5.21 -3.06 17.80
CA GLU A 225 5.56 -3.86 16.61
C GLU A 225 7.05 -4.25 16.63
N ALA A 226 7.95 -3.30 16.94
CA ALA A 226 9.38 -3.57 16.99
C ALA A 226 9.76 -4.52 18.14
N ALA A 227 9.12 -4.38 19.31
CA ALA A 227 9.33 -5.29 20.43
C ALA A 227 8.81 -6.70 20.14
N ALA A 228 7.71 -6.84 19.40
CA ALA A 228 7.15 -8.14 19.04
C ALA A 228 7.94 -8.85 17.93
N GLU A 229 8.39 -8.12 16.90
CA GLU A 229 8.95 -8.72 15.68
C GLU A 229 10.49 -8.67 15.60
N ASP A 230 11.13 -7.72 16.29
CA ASP A 230 12.57 -7.43 16.22
C ASP A 230 13.16 -7.12 17.61
N ALA A 231 12.75 -7.86 18.65
CA ALA A 231 13.20 -7.68 20.03
C ALA A 231 14.74 -7.71 20.20
N ASP A 232 15.41 -8.55 19.41
CA ASP A 232 16.87 -8.72 19.39
C ASP A 232 17.60 -7.70 18.51
N GLY A 233 16.85 -6.92 17.73
CA GLY A 233 17.36 -5.97 16.76
C GLY A 233 18.07 -6.61 15.56
N GLN A 234 17.99 -7.93 15.39
CA GLN A 234 18.69 -8.69 14.34
C GLN A 234 17.76 -9.15 13.21
N LEU A 235 16.52 -8.64 13.12
CA LEU A 235 15.60 -9.03 12.05
C LEU A 235 16.21 -8.82 10.66
N TRP A 236 17.03 -7.79 10.46
CA TRP A 236 17.75 -7.56 9.19
C TRP A 236 18.66 -8.72 8.75
N ARG A 237 19.15 -9.55 9.68
CA ARG A 237 19.93 -10.77 9.38
C ARG A 237 19.03 -11.95 9.05
N ARG A 238 17.92 -12.07 9.78
CA ARG A 238 16.97 -13.18 9.68
C ARG A 238 16.10 -13.06 8.43
N ASP A 239 15.59 -11.87 8.20
CA ASP A 239 14.73 -11.50 7.08
C ASP A 239 14.83 -10.00 6.78
N SER A 240 15.54 -9.66 5.71
CA SER A 240 15.77 -8.26 5.33
C SER A 240 14.51 -7.56 4.78
N ASP A 241 13.54 -8.32 4.26
CA ASP A 241 12.28 -7.80 3.74
C ASP A 241 11.30 -7.52 4.86
N ALA A 242 11.15 -8.44 5.82
CA ALA A 242 10.41 -8.18 7.05
C ALA A 242 10.99 -6.98 7.82
N CYS A 243 12.32 -6.87 7.90
CA CYS A 243 12.98 -5.70 8.48
C CYS A 243 12.63 -4.40 7.74
N CYS A 244 12.61 -4.41 6.39
CA CYS A 244 12.20 -3.25 5.60
C CYS A 244 10.70 -2.95 5.79
N ALA A 245 9.85 -3.97 5.87
CA ALA A 245 8.42 -3.82 6.09
C ALA A 245 8.14 -3.12 7.44
N LEU A 246 8.76 -3.61 8.51
CA LEU A 246 8.66 -3.07 9.87
C LEU A 246 9.22 -1.64 9.99
N ARG A 247 10.46 -1.44 9.54
CA ARG A 247 11.22 -0.21 9.84
C ARG A 247 11.08 0.88 8.79
N LYS A 248 10.53 0.57 7.60
CA LYS A 248 10.38 1.53 6.50
C LYS A 248 8.95 1.61 5.97
N VAL A 249 8.39 0.49 5.51
CA VAL A 249 7.13 0.50 4.75
C VAL A 249 5.95 0.91 5.64
N ARG A 250 5.73 0.21 6.76
CA ARG A 250 4.66 0.50 7.71
C ARG A 250 4.69 1.93 8.26
N PRO A 251 5.83 2.44 8.81
CA PRO A 251 5.86 3.80 9.34
C PRO A 251 5.71 4.88 8.25
N LEU A 252 6.24 4.65 7.04
CA LEU A 252 6.01 5.55 5.92
C LEU A 252 4.53 5.58 5.51
N ALA A 253 3.89 4.41 5.42
CA ALA A 253 2.47 4.31 5.06
C ALA A 253 1.58 5.07 6.05
N ARG A 254 1.83 4.92 7.36
CA ARG A 254 1.13 5.68 8.41
C ARG A 254 1.31 7.18 8.24
N ALA A 255 2.54 7.65 8.01
CA ALA A 255 2.82 9.07 7.84
C ALA A 255 2.20 9.68 6.56
N LEU A 256 2.07 8.88 5.50
CA LEU A 256 1.54 9.32 4.21
C LEU A 256 0.01 9.30 4.13
N ALA A 257 -0.71 8.79 5.14
CA ALA A 257 -2.17 8.64 5.08
C ALA A 257 -2.93 9.93 4.71
N GLY A 258 -2.40 11.10 5.08
CA GLY A 258 -2.98 12.42 4.77
C GLY A 258 -2.39 13.16 3.56
N TYR A 259 -1.51 12.52 2.78
CA TYR A 259 -0.81 13.16 1.66
C TYR A 259 -1.27 12.60 0.32
N ASP A 260 -1.48 13.49 -0.66
CA ASP A 260 -1.85 13.13 -2.04
C ASP A 260 -0.64 13.00 -2.97
N ALA A 261 0.49 13.60 -2.58
CA ALA A 261 1.72 13.56 -3.37
C ALA A 261 2.97 13.32 -2.50
N LEU A 262 3.97 12.66 -3.09
CA LEU A 262 5.25 12.35 -2.47
C LEU A 262 6.40 12.66 -3.42
N ILE A 263 7.28 13.58 -3.03
CA ILE A 263 8.51 13.87 -3.77
C ILE A 263 9.59 12.86 -3.39
N THR A 264 10.30 12.32 -4.39
CA THR A 264 11.43 11.40 -4.19
C THR A 264 12.67 11.86 -4.94
N GLY A 265 13.86 11.44 -4.47
CA GLY A 265 15.14 11.72 -5.13
C GLY A 265 15.56 10.67 -6.18
N ARG A 266 14.61 9.92 -6.75
CA ARG A 266 14.88 8.88 -7.77
C ARG A 266 15.29 9.52 -9.11
N LYS A 267 16.20 8.84 -9.83
CA LYS A 267 16.86 9.29 -11.06
C LYS A 267 17.07 8.11 -12.00
N ARG A 268 16.99 8.31 -13.32
CA ARG A 268 17.11 7.23 -14.32
C ARG A 268 18.49 6.59 -14.34
N TYR A 269 19.59 7.36 -14.23
CA TYR A 269 20.96 6.81 -14.26
C TYR A 269 21.30 5.90 -13.06
N HIS A 270 20.44 5.82 -12.05
CA HIS A 270 20.58 4.80 -11.00
C HIS A 270 20.31 3.38 -11.50
N GLY A 271 19.83 3.21 -12.74
CA GLY A 271 19.70 1.95 -13.47
C GLY A 271 18.55 1.06 -13.02
N GLY A 272 18.40 -0.07 -13.71
CA GLY A 272 17.42 -1.11 -13.40
C GLY A 272 15.98 -0.60 -13.63
N VAL A 273 15.08 -0.87 -12.68
CA VAL A 273 13.66 -0.44 -12.77
C VAL A 273 13.45 1.07 -12.79
N ARG A 274 14.53 1.87 -12.67
CA ARG A 274 14.48 3.34 -12.67
C ARG A 274 14.69 3.96 -14.04
N GLU A 275 15.12 3.21 -15.03
CA GLU A 275 15.47 3.74 -16.37
C GLU A 275 14.27 4.39 -17.07
N THR A 276 13.05 3.91 -16.78
CA THR A 276 11.80 4.42 -17.35
C THR A 276 11.06 5.39 -16.43
N LEU A 277 11.75 5.98 -15.45
CA LEU A 277 11.14 6.90 -14.49
C LEU A 277 10.52 8.12 -15.17
N GLU A 278 9.26 8.42 -14.85
CA GLU A 278 8.62 9.67 -15.23
C GLU A 278 8.69 10.71 -14.09
N PRO A 279 8.65 12.02 -14.41
CA PRO A 279 8.58 13.06 -13.39
C PRO A 279 7.35 12.95 -12.48
N PHE A 280 6.22 12.50 -13.00
CA PHE A 280 5.02 12.20 -12.22
C PHE A 280 4.58 10.76 -12.46
N GLU A 281 4.45 9.97 -11.40
CA GLU A 281 3.92 8.60 -11.46
C GLU A 281 2.71 8.48 -10.55
N PHE A 282 1.75 7.61 -10.88
CA PHE A 282 0.68 7.26 -9.97
C PHE A 282 0.95 5.89 -9.32
N ASP A 283 1.06 5.84 -7.99
CA ASP A 283 1.44 4.62 -7.27
C ASP A 283 0.28 3.72 -6.83
N GLY A 284 -0.93 3.99 -7.35
CA GLY A 284 -2.17 3.34 -6.92
C GLY A 284 -2.95 4.13 -5.87
N VAL A 285 -2.29 5.04 -5.13
CA VAL A 285 -2.92 5.87 -4.09
C VAL A 285 -2.59 7.35 -4.27
N ARG A 286 -1.34 7.69 -4.57
CA ARG A 286 -0.76 9.04 -4.57
C ARG A 286 0.01 9.31 -5.85
N ILE A 287 0.30 10.58 -6.07
CA ILE A 287 1.23 11.04 -7.11
C ILE A 287 2.65 11.01 -6.55
N LYS A 288 3.52 10.18 -7.11
CA LYS A 288 4.96 10.23 -6.88
C LYS A 288 5.58 11.26 -7.81
N VAL A 289 6.35 12.18 -7.25
CA VAL A 289 7.04 13.24 -8.00
C VAL A 289 8.53 12.97 -7.97
N ASN A 290 9.13 12.74 -9.13
CA ASN A 290 10.54 12.46 -9.32
C ASN A 290 11.19 13.61 -10.11
N PRO A 291 11.39 14.79 -9.49
CA PRO A 291 11.82 15.99 -10.21
C PRO A 291 13.21 15.84 -10.84
N LEU A 292 14.02 14.93 -10.30
CA LEU A 292 15.37 14.64 -10.78
C LEU A 292 15.41 13.46 -11.76
N ALA A 293 14.26 12.97 -12.25
CA ALA A 293 14.19 11.75 -13.06
C ALA A 293 15.18 11.77 -14.24
N GLY A 294 15.24 12.90 -14.97
CA GLY A 294 16.10 13.08 -16.14
C GLY A 294 17.52 13.58 -15.85
N TRP A 295 17.89 13.82 -14.59
CA TRP A 295 19.24 14.31 -14.27
C TRP A 295 20.29 13.25 -14.51
N SER A 296 21.48 13.68 -14.94
CA SER A 296 22.73 12.94 -14.97
C SER A 296 23.50 13.06 -13.65
N ARG A 297 24.65 12.39 -13.55
CA ARG A 297 25.58 12.57 -12.43
C ARG A 297 26.15 13.98 -12.43
N GLU A 298 26.45 14.49 -13.61
CA GLU A 298 27.04 15.81 -13.85
C GLU A 298 26.09 16.92 -13.41
N ASP A 299 24.78 16.77 -13.65
CA ASP A 299 23.78 17.72 -13.16
C ASP A 299 23.75 17.80 -11.62
N VAL A 300 23.85 16.65 -10.93
CA VAL A 300 23.93 16.62 -9.47
C VAL A 300 25.20 17.33 -9.00
N GLN A 301 26.34 16.99 -9.59
CA GLN A 301 27.63 17.58 -9.23
C GLN A 301 27.64 19.10 -9.43
N ALA A 302 27.10 19.57 -10.56
CA ALA A 302 26.99 21.01 -10.85
C ALA A 302 26.17 21.76 -9.80
N VAL A 303 25.11 21.16 -9.25
CA VAL A 303 24.34 21.75 -8.15
C VAL A 303 25.11 21.73 -6.83
N PHE A 304 25.82 20.65 -6.52
CA PHE A 304 26.67 20.59 -5.35
C PHE A 304 27.74 21.69 -5.36
N GLU A 305 28.41 21.90 -6.50
CA GLU A 305 29.41 22.96 -6.66
C GLU A 305 28.79 24.35 -6.59
N LYS A 306 27.69 24.58 -7.33
CA LYS A 306 27.03 25.88 -7.39
C LYS A 306 26.53 26.35 -6.02
N LEU A 307 26.05 25.43 -5.19
CA LEU A 307 25.46 25.73 -3.88
C LEU A 307 26.42 25.39 -2.71
N ASP A 308 27.66 25.03 -3.01
CA ASP A 308 28.68 24.60 -2.04
C ASP A 308 28.15 23.49 -1.08
N LEU A 309 27.35 22.56 -1.59
CA LEU A 309 26.70 21.56 -0.74
C LEU A 309 27.73 20.59 -0.17
N PRO A 310 27.64 20.23 1.14
CA PRO A 310 28.56 19.29 1.73
C PRO A 310 28.33 17.90 1.13
N ALA A 311 29.41 17.24 0.71
CA ALA A 311 29.35 15.83 0.34
C ALA A 311 29.00 14.97 1.57
N HIS A 312 28.29 13.87 1.35
CA HIS A 312 28.01 12.93 2.43
C HIS A 312 29.32 12.23 2.86
N PRO A 313 29.69 12.16 4.16
CA PRO A 313 31.00 11.66 4.61
C PRO A 313 31.35 10.25 4.14
N MET A 314 30.35 9.37 4.05
CA MET A 314 30.52 8.00 3.56
C MET A 314 30.94 7.90 2.08
N VAL A 315 30.76 8.95 1.26
CA VAL A 315 31.15 8.93 -0.17
C VAL A 315 32.66 8.83 -0.32
N GLU A 316 33.44 9.53 0.51
CA GLU A 316 34.91 9.44 0.53
C GLU A 316 35.41 8.04 0.89
N GLN A 317 34.58 7.25 1.57
CA GLN A 317 34.85 5.86 1.94
C GLN A 317 34.34 4.86 0.87
N GLY A 318 33.92 5.34 -0.30
CA GLY A 318 33.45 4.51 -1.42
C GLY A 318 31.96 4.12 -1.36
N TYR A 319 31.18 4.68 -0.44
CA TYR A 319 29.73 4.43 -0.38
C TYR A 319 28.96 5.44 -1.24
N VAL A 320 28.78 5.11 -2.51
CA VAL A 320 28.09 5.96 -3.50
C VAL A 320 26.56 5.87 -3.46
N SER A 321 25.99 4.86 -2.80
CA SER A 321 24.56 4.75 -2.49
C SER A 321 24.38 4.27 -1.06
N ILE A 322 23.78 5.11 -0.22
CA ILE A 322 23.80 4.93 1.24
C ILE A 322 22.40 4.57 1.72
N GLY A 323 22.29 3.46 2.46
CA GLY A 323 21.08 3.03 3.14
C GLY A 323 21.39 2.68 4.60
N CYS A 324 20.75 1.63 5.10
CA CYS A 324 21.06 1.08 6.43
C CYS A 324 22.46 0.45 6.41
N TRP A 325 23.26 0.64 7.46
CA TRP A 325 24.60 0.07 7.60
C TRP A 325 24.69 -1.44 7.34
N PRO A 326 23.73 -2.31 7.76
CA PRO A 326 23.86 -3.74 7.52
C PRO A 326 23.62 -4.16 6.06
N CYS A 327 23.00 -3.31 5.24
CA CYS A 327 22.57 -3.63 3.88
C CYS A 327 23.22 -2.72 2.82
N THR A 328 24.33 -2.07 3.18
CA THR A 328 25.05 -1.14 2.32
C THR A 328 26.54 -1.45 2.36
N ALA A 329 27.15 -1.59 1.19
CA ALA A 329 28.58 -1.81 1.00
C ALA A 329 29.15 -0.73 0.05
N PRO A 330 30.48 -0.53 0.04
CA PRO A 330 31.14 0.30 -0.97
C PRO A 330 30.89 -0.22 -2.39
N ALA A 331 30.82 0.68 -3.35
CA ALA A 331 30.61 0.37 -4.76
C ALA A 331 31.31 1.35 -5.69
N SER A 332 31.47 0.97 -6.95
CA SER A 332 32.00 1.86 -7.99
C SER A 332 30.98 2.95 -8.35
N PRO A 333 31.41 4.18 -8.65
CA PRO A 333 30.54 5.22 -9.23
C PRO A 333 29.86 4.79 -10.54
N ALA A 334 30.44 3.85 -11.31
CA ALA A 334 29.82 3.38 -12.54
C ALA A 334 28.47 2.68 -12.28
N ASN A 335 28.37 1.94 -11.17
CA ASN A 335 27.17 1.19 -10.79
C ASN A 335 26.80 1.53 -9.34
N VAL A 336 26.18 2.69 -9.15
CA VAL A 336 25.98 3.27 -7.80
C VAL A 336 25.19 2.37 -6.85
N ARG A 337 24.40 1.42 -7.36
CA ARG A 337 23.55 0.55 -6.55
C ARG A 337 24.14 -0.83 -6.25
N ASP A 338 25.28 -1.20 -6.81
CA ASP A 338 25.89 -2.53 -6.59
C ASP A 338 26.23 -2.80 -5.11
N GLY A 339 26.40 -1.74 -4.33
CA GLY A 339 26.62 -1.81 -2.89
C GLY A 339 25.35 -2.12 -2.08
N ARG A 340 24.16 -2.13 -2.70
CA ARG A 340 22.89 -2.37 -2.03
C ARG A 340 22.47 -3.81 -2.20
N TRP A 341 22.13 -4.48 -1.09
CA TRP A 341 21.66 -5.88 -1.07
C TRP A 341 22.59 -6.86 -1.79
N ARG A 342 23.91 -6.69 -1.63
CA ARG A 342 24.92 -7.55 -2.24
C ARG A 342 24.68 -9.02 -1.85
N GLY A 343 24.48 -9.88 -2.85
CA GLY A 343 24.19 -11.30 -2.67
C GLY A 343 22.70 -11.64 -2.44
N GLN A 344 21.78 -10.71 -2.74
CA GLN A 344 20.32 -10.94 -2.72
C GLN A 344 19.72 -10.58 -4.09
N ASP A 345 18.59 -11.19 -4.45
CA ASP A 345 17.87 -10.91 -5.72
C ASP A 345 17.08 -9.58 -5.71
N LYS A 346 17.39 -8.70 -4.75
CA LYS A 346 16.64 -7.48 -4.48
C LYS A 346 17.22 -6.29 -5.24
N THR A 347 16.41 -5.71 -6.12
CA THR A 347 16.83 -4.57 -6.96
C THR A 347 16.28 -3.22 -6.48
N GLU A 348 15.14 -3.20 -5.78
CA GLU A 348 14.50 -1.97 -5.29
C GLU A 348 13.97 -2.08 -3.85
N CYS A 349 13.91 -0.95 -3.15
CA CYS A 349 13.38 -0.92 -1.79
C CYS A 349 11.85 -0.90 -1.82
N GLY A 350 11.20 -1.68 -0.94
CA GLY A 350 9.73 -1.77 -0.82
C GLY A 350 9.01 -0.43 -0.57
N ILE A 351 9.71 0.61 -0.13
CA ILE A 351 9.16 1.98 0.00
C ILE A 351 8.73 2.60 -1.35
N HIS A 352 9.21 2.04 -2.47
CA HIS A 352 8.89 2.53 -3.80
C HIS A 352 7.83 1.67 -4.51
N GLN A 353 7.45 0.53 -3.93
CA GLN A 353 6.35 -0.26 -4.43
C GLN A 353 4.99 0.41 -4.08
N PRO A 354 3.91 0.08 -4.80
CA PRO A 354 2.56 0.51 -4.44
C PRO A 354 2.28 0.13 -2.98
N LEU A 355 1.97 1.11 -2.13
CA LEU A 355 1.43 0.82 -0.81
C LEU A 355 0.01 0.30 -1.02
N ALA A 356 -0.27 -0.92 -0.57
CA ALA A 356 -1.62 -1.47 -0.67
C ALA A 356 -2.65 -0.48 -0.07
N ALA A 357 -3.71 -0.21 -0.82
CA ALA A 357 -4.81 0.65 -0.37
C ALA A 357 -5.66 -0.12 0.65
N GLY A 358 -5.17 -0.22 1.88
CA GLY A 358 -5.84 -0.92 2.97
C GLY A 358 -4.85 -1.12 4.11
N GLY A 359 -5.15 -0.57 5.29
CA GLY A 359 -4.24 -0.49 6.44
C GLY A 359 -3.82 -1.81 7.10
N GLN A 360 -3.86 -2.94 6.40
CA GLN A 360 -3.32 -4.21 6.86
C GLN A 360 -2.72 -4.95 5.66
N GLY A 361 -1.47 -4.62 5.33
CA GLY A 361 -0.67 -5.36 4.35
C GLY A 361 0.31 -6.26 5.09
N GLY A 362 -0.12 -7.47 5.44
CA GLY A 362 0.81 -8.59 5.55
C GLY A 362 1.46 -8.83 4.18
N PRO A 363 2.68 -9.41 4.15
CA PRO A 363 3.38 -9.63 2.88
C PRO A 363 2.53 -10.52 1.96
N LEU A 364 2.39 -10.09 0.70
CA LEU A 364 2.09 -10.99 -0.38
C LEU A 364 3.29 -11.94 -0.50
N LEU A 365 3.05 -13.23 -0.28
CA LEU A 365 3.99 -14.30 -0.63
C LEU A 365 4.37 -14.22 -2.11
#